data_AF-A0AAD6XQQ6-F1
#
_entry.id   AF-A0AAD6XQQ6-F1
#
_cell.length_a   1.000
_cell.length_b   1.000
_cell.length_c   1.000
_cell.angle_alpha   90.00
_cell.angle_beta   90.00
_cell.angle_gamma   90.00
#
_symmetry.space_group_name_H-M   'P 1'
#
loop_
_entity.id
_entity.type
_entity.pdbx_description
1 polymer ?
#
loop_
_entity_poly.entity_id
_entity_poly.type
_entity_poly.pdbx_seq_one_letter_code
_entity_poly.pdbx_strand_id
1 'polypeptide(L)' 'MFTNHRGQVEWKGKGKCLDLTDGKLTNGNPIQLWDCVVPDNNLNQDWTTESI' A
#
# COMPACT_ATOMS: atom_id res chain seq x y z
N MET A 1 -23.81 4.93 -2.05
CA MET A 1 -23.12 3.62 -2.07
C MET A 1 -21.65 3.91 -1.91
N PHE A 2 -21.06 3.53 -0.79
CA PHE A 2 -19.61 3.62 -0.61
C PHE A 2 -19.00 2.35 -1.19
N THR A 3 -18.05 2.50 -2.11
CA THR A 3 -17.38 1.37 -2.77
C THR A 3 -16.02 1.15 -2.12
N ASN A 4 -15.62 -0.11 -1.99
CA ASN A 4 -14.26 -0.42 -1.60
C ASN A 4 -13.30 0.03 -2.71
N HIS A 5 -12.26 0.75 -2.32
CA HIS A 5 -11.19 1.16 -3.21
C HIS A 5 -9.98 0.27 -2.95
N ARG A 6 -9.40 -0.26 -4.04
CA ARG A 6 -8.18 -1.07 -4.01
C ARG A 6 -7.09 -0.34 -4.79
N GLY A 7 -5.91 -0.22 -4.20
CA GLY A 7 -4.74 0.36 -4.84
C GLY A 7 -3.71 0.89 -3.85
N GLN A 8 -2.78 1.69 -4.37
CA GLN A 8 -1.72 2.29 -3.56
C GLN A 8 -2.23 3.49 -2.75
N VAL A 9 -1.74 3.62 -1.52
CA VAL A 9 -1.94 4.82 -0.69
C VAL A 9 -0.73 5.72 -0.87
N GLU A 10 -0.89 6.77 -1.69
CA GLU A 10 0.18 7.69 -2.07
C GLU A 10 0.32 8.89 -1.12
N TRP A 11 1.56 9.22 -0.76
CA TRP A 11 1.89 10.55 -0.28
C TRP A 11 1.93 11.52 -1.45
N LYS A 12 0.80 12.20 -1.65
CA LYS A 12 0.57 13.11 -2.76
C LYS A 12 1.74 14.07 -2.99
N GLY A 13 2.28 14.05 -4.21
CA GLY A 13 3.36 14.92 -4.66
C GLY A 13 4.76 14.55 -4.17
N LYS A 14 4.93 13.40 -3.52
CA LYS A 14 6.25 12.90 -3.06
C LYS A 14 6.74 11.66 -3.80
N GLY A 15 5.88 11.00 -4.58
CA GLY A 15 6.22 9.73 -5.24
C GLY A 15 6.48 8.58 -4.25
N LYS A 16 5.94 8.69 -3.03
CA LYS A 16 6.08 7.68 -1.97
C LYS A 16 4.74 7.03 -1.67
N CYS A 17 4.75 5.74 -1.37
CA CYS A 17 3.59 4.93 -1.08
C CYS A 17 3.71 4.25 0.29
N LEU A 18 2.56 3.97 0.93
CA LEU A 18 2.48 3.14 2.12
C LEU A 18 2.91 1.70 1.76
N ASP A 19 3.92 1.20 2.45
CA ASP A 19 4.64 -0.02 2.08
C ASP A 19 4.89 -0.91 3.30
N LEU A 20 4.65 -2.22 3.17
CA LEU A 20 5.13 -3.21 4.13
C LEU A 20 6.60 -3.51 3.84
N THR A 21 7.45 -3.20 4.83
CA THR A 21 8.92 -3.24 4.73
C THR A 21 9.41 -4.60 4.20
N ASP A 22 10.38 -4.56 3.29
CA ASP A 22 10.99 -5.73 2.63
C ASP A 22 10.00 -6.65 1.89
N GLY A 23 8.79 -6.17 1.58
CA GLY A 23 7.75 -6.97 0.95
C GLY A 23 7.13 -8.03 1.87
N LYS A 24 7.41 -7.97 3.19
CA LYS A 24 7.02 -9.02 4.13
C LYS A 24 5.56 -8.87 4.56
N LEU A 25 4.75 -9.89 4.30
CA LEU A 25 3.29 -9.88 4.57
C LEU A 25 2.90 -10.49 5.93
N THR A 26 3.87 -10.85 6.76
CA THR A 26 3.60 -11.48 8.07
C THR A 26 3.17 -10.47 9.12
N ASN A 27 2.36 -10.91 10.08
CA ASN A 27 1.96 -10.09 11.24
C ASN A 27 3.17 -9.47 11.97
N GLY A 28 3.00 -8.20 12.38
CA GLY A 28 4.04 -7.43 13.07
C GLY A 28 5.11 -6.85 12.14
N ASN A 29 4.98 -6.99 10.82
CA ASN A 29 5.90 -6.33 9.90
C ASN A 29 5.77 -4.79 10.00
N PRO A 30 6.88 -4.03 10.10
CA PRO A 30 6.82 -2.58 10.09
C PRO A 30 6.30 -2.01 8.76
N ILE A 31 5.55 -0.92 8.86
CA ILE A 31 5.15 -0.09 7.72
C ILE A 31 6.18 1.01 7.50
N GLN A 32 6.44 1.36 6.24
CA GLN A 32 7.32 2.45 5.84
C GLN A 32 6.71 3.29 4.71
N LEU A 33 7.36 4.42 4.42
CA LEU A 33 7.17 5.15 3.17
C LEU A 33 8.30 4.76 2.22
N TRP A 34 7.93 4.10 1.12
CA TRP A 34 8.87 3.68 0.09
C TRP A 34 8.49 4.27 -1.27
N ASP A 35 9.37 4.16 -2.26
CA ASP A 35 9.00 4.54 -3.63
C ASP A 35 7.76 3.77 -4.07
N CYS A 36 6.83 4.47 -4.74
CA CYS A 36 5.68 3.82 -5.35
C CYS A 36 6.18 2.92 -6.47
N VAL A 37 6.06 1.60 -6.28
CA VAL A 37 6.50 0.62 -7.28
C VAL A 37 5.27 -0.07 -7.86
N VAL A 38 5.15 -0.07 -9.19
CA VAL A 38 4.06 -0.73 -9.93
C VAL A 38 4.57 -1.91 -10.77
N PRO A 39 5.05 -3.02 -10.18
CA PRO A 39 5.16 -4.29 -10.88
C PRO A 39 3.96 -5.20 -10.57
N ASP A 40 3.70 -6.15 -11.47
CA ASP A 40 2.75 -7.24 -11.21
C ASP A 40 3.14 -7.96 -9.90
N ASN A 41 2.18 -8.11 -8.97
CA ASN A 41 2.30 -8.73 -7.65
C ASN A 41 2.99 -7.93 -6.53
N ASN A 42 3.02 -6.59 -6.59
CA ASN A 42 3.49 -5.78 -5.45
C ASN A 42 2.44 -5.66 -4.31
N LEU A 43 2.15 -6.80 -3.67
CA LEU A 43 1.11 -6.90 -2.63
C LEU A 43 1.42 -6.06 -1.39
N ASN A 44 2.67 -5.67 -1.19
CA ASN A 44 3.11 -4.93 -0.02
C ASN A 44 2.77 -3.41 -0.09
N GLN A 45 2.26 -2.93 -1.23
CA GLN A 45 1.76 -1.57 -1.43
C GLN A 45 0.29 -1.54 -1.94
N ASP A 46 -0.40 -2.68 -1.96
CA ASP A 46 -1.78 -2.81 -2.43
C ASP A 46 -2.75 -2.89 -1.24
N TRP A 47 -3.55 -1.84 -1.07
CA TRP A 47 -4.42 -1.67 0.08
C TRP A 47 -5.89 -1.62 -0.35
N THR A 48 -6.74 -2.33 0.37
CA THR A 48 -8.20 -2.21 0.23
C THR A 48 -8.75 -1.38 1.37
N THR A 49 -9.44 -0.29 1.06
CA THR A 49 -10.22 0.47 2.04
C THR A 49 -11.61 -0.13 2.13
N GLU A 50 -12.02 -0.47 3.34
CA GLU A 50 -13.39 -0.89 3.62
C GLU A 50 -14.21 0.32 4.08
N SER A 51 -15.43 0.43 3.57
CA SER A 51 -16.39 1.41 4.09
C SER A 51 -17.00 0.85 5.38
N ILE A 52 -17.00 1.64 6.46
CA ILE A 52 -17.57 1.28 7.77
C ILE A 52 -19.00 1.81 7.86
#